data_AF-A0A1H8YNK1-F1
#
_entry.id   AF-A0A1H8YNK1-F1
#
_cell.length_a   1.000
_cell.length_b   1.000
_cell.length_c   1.000
_cell.angle_alpha   90.00
_cell.angle_beta   90.00
_cell.angle_gamma   90.00
#
_symmetry.space_group_name_H-M   'P 1'
#
loop_
_entity.id
_entity.type
_entity.pdbx_description
1 polymer ?
#
loop_
_entity_poly.entity_id
_entity_poly.type
_entity_poly.pdbx_seq_one_letter_code
_entity_poly.pdbx_strand_id
1 'polypeptide(L)'
;MTVVFTVQFILLAGGLLWKGSQVARRPRDLPLWAVVGTLAAGLIGWFITTYAGGRTSQPSITPSTQMFWLGRVFNPFLMVFGIAVFYILASNTRVKPRLLTHTAFLLAALTLGTVLALTAPPGPAPNHTYPIYLTSFTYAGTTMFVVVVMLTRRYAQAAAPRLRHGLYIAGIGAGLISAACLVQVVLFLLRWLKVFTLPASASGVLGLLPLIGGLIFVIGLLYPATMMRAAAVRAWYQHGRDYRRLAPLSDALYAAYPELALSRVPSAAPAPQTDETPSAHRVADTGWSRVSPFGINRRRYRRIIEIRDALVKISPYLGDNPPTDPTALAERLRDALARRSRGEEPHNETVSPLALPDQGGTRAEVDALLALSDAMARTAPKGDR
;
A
#
# COMPACT_ATOMS: atom_id res chain seq x y z
N MET A 1 14.85 -25.10 -2.63
CA MET A 1 14.53 -24.47 -3.93
C MET A 1 13.03 -24.21 -4.09
N THR A 2 12.16 -25.22 -4.14
CA THR A 2 10.71 -25.08 -4.42
C THR A 2 10.00 -23.99 -3.61
N VAL A 3 10.20 -23.98 -2.29
CA VAL A 3 9.56 -23.01 -1.38
C VAL A 3 9.90 -21.57 -1.78
N VAL A 4 11.16 -21.28 -2.09
CA VAL A 4 11.59 -19.91 -2.39
C VAL A 4 11.01 -19.42 -3.72
N PHE A 5 10.92 -20.30 -4.73
CA PHE A 5 10.25 -19.99 -5.99
C PHE A 5 8.75 -19.71 -5.78
N THR A 6 8.07 -20.52 -4.98
CA THR A 6 6.65 -20.33 -4.65
C THR A 6 6.42 -19.01 -3.92
N VAL A 7 7.26 -18.69 -2.93
CA VAL A 7 7.17 -17.42 -2.19
C VAL A 7 7.40 -16.24 -3.13
N GLN A 8 8.41 -16.30 -4.00
CA GLN A 8 8.69 -15.25 -4.98
C GLN A 8 7.51 -15.03 -5.93
N PHE A 9 6.89 -16.12 -6.43
CA PHE A 9 5.69 -16.04 -7.25
C PHE A 9 4.53 -15.35 -6.52
N ILE A 10 4.23 -15.78 -5.29
CA ILE A 10 3.15 -15.19 -4.49
C ILE A 10 3.39 -13.69 -4.26
N LEU A 11 4.63 -13.30 -3.95
CA LEU A 11 4.99 -11.89 -3.74
C LEU A 11 4.84 -11.06 -5.02
N LEU A 12 5.31 -11.58 -6.17
CA LEU A 12 5.20 -10.90 -7.45
C LEU A 12 3.74 -10.78 -7.91
N ALA A 13 2.99 -11.88 -7.88
CA ALA A 13 1.58 -11.91 -8.28
C ALA A 13 0.71 -11.06 -7.35
N GLY A 14 0.87 -11.20 -6.04
CA GLY A 14 0.14 -10.39 -5.04
C GLY A 14 0.50 -8.91 -5.15
N GLY A 15 1.78 -8.59 -5.33
CA GLY A 15 2.26 -7.23 -5.57
C GLY A 15 1.68 -6.62 -6.84
N LEU A 16 1.65 -7.39 -7.94
CA LEU A 16 1.12 -6.97 -9.24
C LEU A 16 -0.39 -6.73 -9.18
N LEU A 17 -1.17 -7.68 -8.63
CA LEU A 17 -2.62 -7.52 -8.44
C LEU A 17 -2.94 -6.29 -7.61
N TRP A 18 -2.20 -6.09 -6.51
CA TRP A 18 -2.40 -4.94 -5.66
C TRP A 18 -2.01 -3.64 -6.37
N LYS A 19 -0.81 -3.50 -6.91
CA LYS A 19 -0.38 -2.27 -7.58
C LYS A 19 -1.21 -1.99 -8.84
N GLY A 20 -1.61 -3.03 -9.59
CA GLY A 20 -2.55 -2.95 -10.70
C GLY A 20 -3.92 -2.41 -10.25
N SER A 21 -4.46 -2.86 -9.12
CA SER A 21 -5.70 -2.29 -8.57
C SER A 21 -5.57 -0.81 -8.19
N GLN A 22 -4.37 -0.34 -7.82
CA GLN A 22 -4.12 1.07 -7.56
C GLN A 22 -4.05 1.88 -8.86
N VAL A 23 -3.41 1.34 -9.90
CA VAL A 23 -3.35 1.95 -11.24
C VAL A 23 -4.76 2.10 -11.82
N ALA A 24 -5.60 1.07 -11.71
CA ALA A 24 -6.98 1.12 -12.18
C ALA A 24 -7.78 2.27 -11.51
N ARG A 25 -7.44 2.63 -10.27
CA ARG A 25 -8.05 3.76 -9.54
C ARG A 25 -7.36 5.10 -9.81
N ARG A 26 -6.12 5.10 -10.29
CA ARG A 26 -5.27 6.29 -10.51
C ARG A 26 -4.46 6.15 -11.81
N PRO A 27 -5.12 6.15 -12.98
CA PRO A 27 -4.45 5.84 -14.25
C PRO A 27 -3.42 6.88 -14.69
N ARG A 28 -3.49 8.10 -14.14
CA ARG A 28 -2.57 9.21 -14.47
C ARG A 28 -1.24 9.18 -13.68
N ASP A 29 -1.08 8.26 -12.74
CA ASP A 29 0.14 8.15 -11.93
C ASP A 29 1.22 7.33 -12.67
N LEU A 30 2.03 8.01 -13.50
CA LEU A 30 3.05 7.36 -14.34
C LEU A 30 4.11 6.58 -13.55
N PRO A 31 4.63 7.05 -12.40
CA PRO A 31 5.52 6.24 -11.55
C PRO A 31 4.89 4.91 -11.11
N LEU A 32 3.59 4.89 -10.83
CA LEU A 32 2.90 3.67 -10.43
C LEU A 32 2.84 2.64 -11.57
N TRP A 33 2.64 3.09 -12.81
CA TRP A 33 2.73 2.25 -14.00
C TRP A 33 4.12 1.65 -14.17
N ALA A 34 5.19 2.40 -13.92
CA ALA A 34 6.55 1.88 -13.98
C ALA A 34 6.78 0.74 -12.97
N VAL A 35 6.27 0.88 -11.74
CA VAL A 35 6.33 -0.19 -10.72
C VAL A 35 5.53 -1.42 -11.15
N VAL A 36 4.32 -1.23 -11.69
CA VAL A 36 3.51 -2.34 -12.23
C VAL A 36 4.22 -3.04 -13.37
N GLY A 37 4.84 -2.29 -14.28
CA GLY A 37 5.66 -2.82 -15.37
C GLY A 37 6.83 -3.67 -14.85
N THR A 38 7.56 -3.19 -13.84
CA THR A 38 8.66 -3.96 -13.20
C THR A 38 8.16 -5.26 -12.56
N LEU A 39 7.01 -5.23 -11.87
CA LEU A 39 6.44 -6.43 -11.25
C LEU A 39 5.93 -7.42 -12.29
N ALA A 40 5.28 -6.95 -13.36
CA ALA A 40 4.82 -7.76 -14.47
C ALA A 40 6.01 -8.39 -15.20
N ALA A 41 7.06 -7.61 -15.48
CA ALA A 41 8.33 -8.09 -16.03
C ALA A 41 8.89 -9.24 -15.18
N GLY A 42 9.05 -9.00 -13.88
CA GLY A 42 9.56 -10.00 -12.94
C GLY A 42 8.73 -11.29 -12.91
N LEU A 43 7.39 -11.17 -12.97
CA LEU A 43 6.49 -12.33 -13.01
C LEU A 43 6.60 -13.12 -14.33
N ILE A 44 6.66 -12.42 -15.47
CA ILE A 44 6.87 -13.03 -16.79
C ILE A 44 8.22 -13.75 -16.82
N GLY A 45 9.28 -13.09 -16.35
CA GLY A 45 10.61 -13.69 -16.29
C GLY A 45 10.70 -14.88 -15.35
N TRP A 46 9.99 -14.85 -14.23
CA TRP A 46 9.86 -16.00 -13.33
C TRP A 46 9.19 -17.18 -14.05
N PHE A 47 8.10 -16.94 -14.79
CA PHE A 47 7.40 -17.97 -15.56
C PHE A 47 8.32 -18.56 -16.62
N ILE A 48 8.94 -17.72 -17.45
CA ILE A 48 9.87 -18.14 -18.50
C ILE A 48 11.01 -18.97 -17.90
N THR A 49 11.65 -18.49 -16.83
CA THR A 49 12.78 -19.20 -16.21
C THR A 49 12.37 -20.53 -15.60
N THR A 50 11.17 -20.62 -15.00
CA THR A 50 10.69 -21.85 -14.36
C THR A 50 10.25 -22.89 -15.38
N TYR A 51 9.58 -22.47 -16.45
CA TYR A 51 9.14 -23.37 -17.53
C TYR A 51 10.31 -23.78 -18.44
N ALA A 52 11.21 -22.86 -18.78
CA ALA A 52 12.40 -23.15 -19.58
C ALA A 52 13.47 -23.93 -18.79
N GLY A 53 13.57 -23.71 -17.48
CA GLY A 53 14.60 -24.28 -16.62
C GLY A 53 14.39 -25.74 -16.23
N GLY A 54 13.30 -26.38 -16.66
CA GLY A 54 13.05 -27.80 -16.41
C GLY A 54 12.65 -28.10 -14.97
N ARG A 55 11.35 -28.01 -14.67
CA ARG A 55 10.73 -28.81 -13.58
C ARG A 55 10.07 -30.08 -14.08
N THR A 56 10.04 -30.31 -15.39
CA THR A 56 9.72 -31.61 -15.93
C THR A 56 11.03 -32.36 -16.13
N SER A 57 11.14 -33.49 -15.45
CA SER A 57 12.00 -34.63 -15.77
C SER A 57 11.69 -35.22 -17.15
N GLN A 58 11.37 -34.37 -18.15
CA GLN A 58 11.14 -34.76 -19.52
C GLN A 58 12.45 -34.58 -20.30
N PRO A 59 13.16 -35.67 -20.62
CA PRO A 59 14.44 -35.62 -21.34
C PRO A 59 14.32 -35.12 -22.80
N SER A 60 13.12 -34.81 -23.29
CA SER A 60 12.85 -34.47 -24.69
C SER A 60 12.82 -32.98 -25.01
N ILE A 61 12.76 -32.08 -24.02
CA ILE A 61 12.76 -30.62 -24.26
C ILE A 61 14.14 -30.09 -23.90
N THR A 62 15.07 -30.13 -24.86
CA THR A 62 16.26 -29.28 -24.79
C THR A 62 15.77 -27.85 -24.72
N PRO A 63 15.99 -27.09 -23.63
CA PRO A 63 15.46 -25.74 -23.56
C PRO A 63 16.10 -24.94 -24.68
N SER A 64 15.28 -24.45 -25.61
CA SER A 64 15.78 -23.74 -26.77
C SER A 64 16.62 -22.54 -26.30
N THR A 65 17.71 -22.26 -27.01
CA THR A 65 18.57 -21.08 -26.78
C THR A 65 17.74 -19.79 -26.66
N GLN A 66 16.58 -19.75 -27.34
CA GLN A 66 15.58 -18.68 -27.31
C GLN A 66 14.90 -18.52 -25.94
N MET A 67 14.50 -19.61 -25.27
CA MET A 67 13.89 -19.56 -23.94
C MET A 67 14.89 -19.10 -22.86
N PHE A 68 16.14 -19.54 -22.97
CA PHE A 68 17.22 -19.03 -22.11
C PHE A 68 17.49 -17.55 -22.31
N TRP A 69 17.46 -17.07 -23.56
CA TRP A 69 17.63 -15.66 -23.89
C TRP A 69 16.50 -14.79 -23.30
N LEU A 70 15.24 -15.21 -23.48
CA LEU A 70 14.07 -14.52 -22.91
C LEU A 70 14.10 -14.47 -21.37
N GLY A 71 14.50 -15.57 -20.70
CA GLY A 71 14.53 -15.62 -19.25
C GLY A 71 15.71 -14.87 -18.62
N ARG A 72 16.92 -15.00 -19.20
CA ARG A 72 18.16 -14.53 -18.58
C ARG A 72 18.65 -13.18 -19.07
N VAL A 73 18.27 -12.76 -20.26
CA VAL A 73 18.67 -11.46 -20.83
C VAL A 73 17.50 -10.51 -20.81
N PHE A 74 16.40 -10.85 -21.48
CA PHE A 74 15.28 -9.92 -21.67
C PHE A 74 14.64 -9.46 -20.34
N ASN A 75 14.39 -10.39 -19.42
CA ASN A 75 13.71 -10.07 -18.18
C ASN A 75 14.49 -9.10 -17.25
N PRO A 76 15.79 -9.32 -16.94
CA PRO A 76 16.56 -8.34 -16.17
C PRO A 76 16.57 -6.94 -16.79
N PHE A 77 16.67 -6.82 -18.13
CA PHE A 77 16.59 -5.52 -18.81
C PHE A 77 15.25 -4.83 -18.58
N LEU A 78 14.14 -5.55 -18.72
CA LEU A 78 12.81 -5.00 -18.56
C LEU A 78 12.58 -4.53 -17.11
N MET A 79 13.07 -5.29 -16.12
CA MET A 79 13.04 -4.89 -14.70
C MET A 79 13.90 -3.66 -14.41
N VAL A 80 15.15 -3.64 -14.86
CA VAL A 80 16.08 -2.51 -14.71
C VAL A 80 15.48 -1.25 -15.32
N PHE A 81 14.93 -1.38 -16.52
CA PHE A 81 14.29 -0.27 -17.21
C PHE A 81 13.08 0.25 -16.46
N GLY A 82 12.16 -0.62 -16.01
CA GLY A 82 11.01 -0.18 -15.22
C GLY A 82 11.41 0.59 -13.96
N ILE A 83 12.47 0.15 -13.28
CA ILE A 83 13.02 0.84 -12.09
C ILE A 83 13.69 2.17 -12.48
N ALA A 84 14.49 2.19 -13.54
CA ALA A 84 15.14 3.41 -14.03
C ALA A 84 14.11 4.47 -14.45
N VAL A 85 13.07 4.06 -15.18
CA VAL A 85 11.94 4.92 -15.55
C VAL A 85 11.24 5.46 -14.29
N PHE A 86 10.99 4.61 -13.30
CA PHE A 86 10.41 5.05 -12.02
C PHE A 86 11.26 6.15 -11.36
N TYR A 87 12.57 5.96 -11.24
CA TYR A 87 13.46 6.96 -10.63
C TYR A 87 13.58 8.24 -11.44
N ILE A 88 13.60 8.15 -12.77
CA ILE A 88 13.65 9.30 -13.67
C ILE A 88 12.34 10.11 -13.59
N LEU A 89 11.18 9.45 -13.50
CA LEU A 89 9.91 10.13 -13.30
C LEU A 89 9.80 10.74 -11.90
N ALA A 90 10.32 10.06 -10.88
CA ALA A 90 10.32 10.56 -9.51
C ALA A 90 11.30 11.73 -9.29
N SER A 91 12.33 11.87 -10.13
CA SER A 91 13.39 12.88 -9.96
C SER A 91 13.00 14.29 -10.37
N ASN A 92 11.84 14.48 -11.00
CA ASN A 92 11.26 15.75 -11.47
C ASN A 92 12.26 16.71 -12.20
N THR A 93 13.33 16.17 -12.76
CA THR A 93 14.47 16.90 -13.35
C THR A 93 14.64 16.44 -14.79
N ARG A 94 14.84 17.38 -15.75
CA ARG A 94 15.06 17.17 -17.21
C ARG A 94 14.81 15.72 -17.68
N VAL A 95 13.55 15.30 -17.57
CA VAL A 95 13.12 13.89 -17.62
C VAL A 95 13.29 13.32 -19.03
N LYS A 96 13.02 14.15 -20.04
CA LYS A 96 12.95 13.74 -21.45
C LYS A 96 14.28 13.19 -22.02
N PRO A 97 15.43 13.89 -21.98
CA PRO A 97 16.65 13.41 -22.63
C PRO A 97 17.17 12.11 -21.98
N ARG A 98 17.17 12.03 -20.64
CA ARG A 98 17.67 10.82 -19.94
C ARG A 98 16.78 9.61 -20.17
N LEU A 99 15.46 9.81 -20.12
CA LEU A 99 14.49 8.76 -20.43
C LEU A 99 14.65 8.27 -21.86
N LEU A 100 14.85 9.18 -22.81
CA LEU A 100 15.03 8.84 -24.23
C LEU A 100 16.32 8.02 -24.43
N THR A 101 17.43 8.38 -23.79
CA THR A 101 18.68 7.61 -23.84
C THR A 101 18.52 6.19 -23.28
N HIS A 102 17.88 6.04 -22.11
CA HIS A 102 17.69 4.72 -21.50
C HIS A 102 16.71 3.87 -22.31
N THR A 103 15.66 4.48 -22.86
CA THR A 103 14.68 3.80 -23.72
C THR A 103 15.31 3.38 -25.04
N ALA A 104 16.10 4.26 -25.68
CA ALA A 104 16.82 3.94 -26.90
C ALA A 104 17.84 2.82 -26.68
N PHE A 105 18.58 2.85 -25.57
CA PHE A 105 19.52 1.80 -25.23
C PHE A 105 18.83 0.46 -24.98
N LEU A 106 17.72 0.45 -24.22
CA LEU A 106 16.94 -0.77 -24.01
C LEU A 106 16.40 -1.30 -25.33
N LEU A 107 15.79 -0.46 -26.16
CA LEU A 107 15.26 -0.88 -27.46
C LEU A 107 16.37 -1.45 -28.33
N ALA A 108 17.53 -0.81 -28.43
CA ALA A 108 18.67 -1.30 -29.19
C ALA A 108 19.18 -2.66 -28.68
N ALA A 109 19.32 -2.83 -27.36
CA ALA A 109 19.74 -4.10 -26.76
C ALA A 109 18.72 -5.21 -27.00
N LEU A 110 17.43 -4.88 -26.90
CA LEU A 110 16.31 -5.80 -27.07
C LEU A 110 16.16 -6.22 -28.53
N THR A 111 16.26 -5.29 -29.48
CA THR A 111 16.25 -5.60 -30.92
C THR A 111 17.45 -6.46 -31.30
N LEU A 112 18.66 -6.07 -30.89
CA LEU A 112 19.88 -6.80 -31.22
C LEU A 112 19.85 -8.22 -30.67
N GLY A 113 19.49 -8.38 -29.40
CA GLY A 113 19.43 -9.71 -28.80
C GLY A 113 18.31 -10.57 -29.38
N THR A 114 17.15 -10.00 -29.75
CA THR A 114 16.06 -10.74 -30.39
C THR A 114 16.48 -11.27 -31.76
N VAL A 115 17.12 -10.42 -32.58
CA VAL A 115 17.65 -10.82 -33.89
C VAL A 115 18.64 -11.96 -33.72
N LEU A 116 19.60 -11.83 -32.80
CA LEU A 116 20.62 -12.85 -32.56
C LEU A 116 20.03 -14.16 -32.03
N ALA A 117 19.00 -14.10 -31.19
CA ALA A 117 18.30 -15.27 -30.68
C ALA A 117 17.49 -16.00 -31.76
N LEU A 118 16.91 -15.29 -32.72
CA LEU A 118 16.18 -15.86 -33.85
C LEU A 118 17.12 -16.48 -34.90
N THR A 119 18.32 -15.92 -35.08
CA THR A 119 19.32 -16.43 -36.03
C THR A 119 20.20 -17.53 -35.46
N ALA A 120 20.16 -17.77 -34.15
CA ALA A 120 21.00 -18.78 -33.51
C ALA A 120 20.51 -20.20 -33.89
N PRO A 121 21.40 -21.09 -34.38
CA PRO A 121 21.03 -22.46 -34.67
C PRO A 121 20.57 -23.19 -33.39
N PRO A 122 19.61 -24.13 -33.50
CA PRO A 122 19.18 -24.94 -32.38
C PRO A 122 20.35 -25.81 -31.89
N GLY A 123 20.70 -25.70 -30.61
CA GLY A 123 21.84 -26.41 -30.02
C GLY A 123 22.44 -25.69 -28.82
N PRO A 124 23.50 -26.25 -28.18
CA PRO A 124 24.19 -25.58 -27.09
C PRO A 124 24.65 -24.20 -27.54
N ALA A 125 24.40 -23.19 -26.68
CA ALA A 125 24.63 -21.79 -26.98
C ALA A 125 26.01 -21.59 -27.67
N PRO A 126 26.03 -21.17 -28.94
CA PRO A 126 27.26 -21.03 -29.68
C PRO A 126 28.18 -20.01 -29.01
N ASN A 127 29.49 -20.13 -29.22
CA ASN A 127 30.48 -19.19 -28.65
C ASN A 127 30.20 -17.71 -29.00
N HIS A 128 29.49 -17.43 -30.10
CA HIS A 128 29.11 -16.08 -30.51
C HIS A 128 28.00 -15.44 -29.64
N THR A 129 27.35 -16.19 -28.75
CA THR A 129 26.32 -15.66 -27.84
C THR A 129 26.89 -15.09 -26.53
N TYR A 130 28.11 -15.47 -26.14
CA TYR A 130 28.77 -14.98 -24.91
C TYR A 130 28.91 -13.45 -24.84
N PRO A 131 29.29 -12.72 -25.91
CA PRO A 131 29.36 -11.27 -25.87
C PRO A 131 28.02 -10.61 -25.52
N ILE A 132 26.90 -11.16 -26.02
CA ILE A 132 25.56 -10.65 -25.73
C ILE A 132 25.24 -10.82 -24.24
N TYR A 133 25.50 -12.00 -23.68
CA TYR A 133 25.32 -12.24 -22.25
C TYR A 133 26.22 -11.32 -21.42
N LEU A 134 27.47 -11.14 -21.83
CA LEU A 134 28.42 -10.26 -21.16
C LEU A 134 27.94 -8.81 -21.12
N THR A 135 27.55 -8.25 -22.27
CA THR A 135 26.99 -6.89 -22.37
C THR A 135 25.71 -6.77 -21.55
N SER A 136 24.87 -7.81 -21.58
CA SER A 136 23.59 -7.85 -20.87
C SER A 136 23.74 -7.81 -19.36
N PHE A 137 24.54 -8.71 -18.81
CA PHE A 137 24.79 -8.78 -17.37
C PHE A 137 25.63 -7.60 -16.89
N THR A 138 26.55 -7.08 -17.71
CA THR A 138 27.31 -5.87 -17.38
C THR A 138 26.39 -4.66 -17.32
N TYR A 139 25.51 -4.47 -18.30
CA TYR A 139 24.53 -3.39 -18.28
C TYR A 139 23.56 -3.51 -17.09
N ALA A 140 22.98 -4.69 -16.89
CA ALA A 140 22.06 -4.93 -15.78
C ALA A 140 22.73 -4.71 -14.42
N GLY A 141 23.95 -5.24 -14.22
CA GLY A 141 24.72 -5.05 -13.00
C GLY A 141 25.09 -3.59 -12.76
N THR A 142 25.74 -2.94 -13.73
CA THR A 142 26.16 -1.53 -13.59
C THR A 142 24.98 -0.58 -13.43
N THR A 143 23.89 -0.77 -14.19
CA THR A 143 22.69 0.06 -14.08
C THR A 143 21.96 -0.20 -12.76
N MET A 144 21.83 -1.44 -12.30
CA MET A 144 21.27 -1.72 -10.97
C MET A 144 22.11 -1.09 -9.86
N PHE A 145 23.44 -1.12 -9.98
CA PHE A 145 24.33 -0.48 -9.02
C PHE A 145 24.16 1.04 -9.01
N VAL A 146 24.23 1.70 -10.17
CA VAL A 146 24.12 3.16 -10.27
C VAL A 146 22.70 3.65 -9.93
N VAL A 147 21.68 3.06 -10.56
CA VAL A 147 20.28 3.48 -10.38
C VAL A 147 19.80 3.10 -9.01
N VAL A 148 19.99 1.85 -8.58
CA VAL A 148 19.38 1.44 -7.32
C VAL A 148 20.26 1.82 -6.15
N VAL A 149 21.52 1.45 -6.05
CA VAL A 149 22.31 1.73 -4.83
C VAL A 149 22.55 3.24 -4.62
N MET A 150 22.96 3.97 -5.66
CA MET A 150 23.27 5.40 -5.50
C MET A 150 22.02 6.27 -5.42
N LEU A 151 21.02 6.05 -6.29
CA LEU A 151 19.79 6.85 -6.23
C LEU A 151 18.90 6.45 -5.05
N THR A 152 18.77 5.16 -4.69
CA THR A 152 18.03 4.81 -3.46
C THR A 152 18.63 5.52 -2.27
N ARG A 153 19.96 5.54 -2.11
CA ARG A 153 20.61 6.23 -0.99
C ARG A 153 20.27 7.73 -1.00
N ARG A 154 20.33 8.38 -2.16
CA ARG A 154 19.99 9.81 -2.29
C ARG A 154 18.51 10.10 -2.00
N TYR A 155 17.58 9.32 -2.54
CA TYR A 155 16.15 9.51 -2.28
C TYR A 155 15.74 9.08 -0.88
N ALA A 156 16.38 8.05 -0.31
CA ALA A 156 16.14 7.59 1.05
C ALA A 156 16.52 8.65 2.09
N GLN A 157 17.51 9.50 1.80
CA GLN A 157 17.86 10.63 2.67
C GLN A 157 16.78 11.71 2.71
N ALA A 158 16.08 11.96 1.60
CA ALA A 158 15.00 12.95 1.53
C ALA A 158 13.61 12.40 1.89
N ALA A 159 13.47 11.07 2.02
CA ALA A 159 12.19 10.41 2.25
C ALA A 159 11.79 10.39 3.73
N ALA A 160 10.47 10.41 3.99
CA ALA A 160 9.92 10.13 5.31
C ALA A 160 10.44 8.80 5.88
N PRO A 161 10.59 8.67 7.21
CA PRO A 161 11.31 7.55 7.83
C PRO A 161 10.78 6.17 7.41
N ARG A 162 9.47 6.01 7.23
CA ARG A 162 8.88 4.72 6.81
C ARG A 162 9.21 4.35 5.36
N LEU A 163 9.27 5.34 4.47
CA LEU A 163 9.64 5.14 3.06
C LEU A 163 11.14 4.87 2.92
N ARG A 164 11.95 5.54 3.75
CA ARG A 164 13.40 5.34 3.83
C ARG A 164 13.78 3.88 4.09
N HIS A 165 13.12 3.19 5.03
CA HIS A 165 13.38 1.79 5.32
C HIS A 165 13.08 0.88 4.11
N GLY A 166 11.94 1.06 3.44
CA GLY A 166 11.58 0.29 2.25
C GLY A 166 12.59 0.47 1.12
N LEU A 167 13.05 1.71 0.89
CA LEU A 167 14.08 2.02 -0.09
C LEU A 167 15.43 1.39 0.24
N TYR A 168 15.84 1.34 1.51
CA TYR A 168 17.07 0.64 1.89
C TYR A 168 16.98 -0.87 1.68
N ILE A 169 15.85 -1.49 2.04
CA ILE A 169 15.63 -2.93 1.80
C ILE A 169 15.68 -3.22 0.30
N ALA A 170 15.01 -2.39 -0.53
CA ALA A 170 15.07 -2.51 -1.98
C ALA A 170 16.51 -2.32 -2.50
N GLY A 171 17.25 -1.34 -1.95
CA GLY A 171 18.65 -1.09 -2.27
C GLY A 171 19.56 -2.29 -2.01
N ILE A 172 19.40 -2.95 -0.86
CA ILE A 172 20.16 -4.17 -0.51
C ILE A 172 19.84 -5.30 -1.50
N GLY A 173 18.56 -5.53 -1.79
CA GLY A 173 18.13 -6.56 -2.74
C GLY A 173 18.71 -6.33 -4.15
N ALA A 174 18.66 -5.11 -4.64
CA ALA A 174 19.25 -4.76 -5.93
C ALA A 174 20.79 -4.83 -5.95
N GLY A 175 21.45 -4.46 -4.85
CA GLY A 175 22.89 -4.63 -4.69
C GLY A 175 23.29 -6.10 -4.78
N LEU A 176 22.50 -7.01 -4.19
CA LEU A 176 22.74 -8.45 -4.26
C LEU A 176 22.52 -8.99 -5.69
N ILE A 177 21.47 -8.53 -6.38
CA ILE A 177 21.24 -8.85 -7.80
C ILE A 177 22.41 -8.34 -8.65
N SER A 178 22.87 -7.11 -8.42
CA SER A 178 24.00 -6.52 -9.13
C SER A 178 25.28 -7.33 -8.93
N ALA A 179 25.59 -7.73 -7.70
CA ALA A 179 26.73 -8.57 -7.39
C ALA A 179 26.62 -9.93 -8.11
N ALA A 180 25.43 -10.54 -8.12
CA ALA A 180 25.19 -11.76 -8.87
C ALA A 180 25.42 -11.57 -10.38
N CYS A 181 24.97 -10.47 -10.97
CA CYS A 181 25.22 -10.15 -12.37
C CYS A 181 26.72 -10.02 -12.67
N LEU A 182 27.48 -9.32 -11.82
CA LEU A 182 28.93 -9.16 -11.99
C LEU A 182 29.68 -10.49 -11.88
N VAL A 183 29.29 -11.35 -10.94
CA VAL A 183 29.86 -12.70 -10.84
C VAL A 183 29.55 -13.49 -12.11
N GLN A 184 28.32 -13.43 -12.63
CA GLN A 184 27.96 -14.08 -13.89
C GLN A 184 28.80 -13.57 -15.07
N VAL A 185 29.07 -12.26 -15.17
CA VAL A 185 29.97 -11.67 -16.18
C VAL A 185 31.35 -12.34 -16.14
N VAL A 186 31.95 -12.43 -14.95
CA VAL A 186 33.27 -13.06 -14.77
C VAL A 186 33.24 -14.52 -15.20
N LEU A 187 32.19 -15.27 -14.82
CA LEU A 187 32.07 -16.68 -15.17
C LEU A 187 31.85 -16.91 -16.66
N PHE A 188 31.04 -16.06 -17.31
CA PHE A 188 30.88 -16.11 -18.76
C PHE A 188 32.19 -15.81 -19.48
N LEU A 189 32.98 -14.85 -18.98
CA LEU A 189 34.29 -14.53 -19.53
C LEU A 189 35.26 -15.71 -19.39
N LEU A 190 35.38 -16.31 -18.20
CA LEU A 190 36.24 -17.48 -17.96
C LEU A 190 35.83 -18.69 -18.81
N ARG A 191 34.53 -18.90 -18.98
CA ARG A 191 33.98 -19.97 -19.81
C ARG A 191 34.23 -19.71 -21.30
N TRP A 192 34.09 -18.46 -21.74
CA TRP A 192 34.40 -18.06 -23.12
C TRP A 192 35.88 -18.29 -23.45
N LEU A 193 36.78 -18.02 -22.50
CA LEU A 193 38.21 -18.31 -22.61
C LEU A 193 38.55 -19.81 -22.47
N LYS A 194 37.56 -20.67 -22.20
CA LYS A 194 37.71 -22.11 -21.94
C LYS A 194 38.66 -22.46 -20.79
N VAL A 195 38.90 -21.51 -19.87
CA VAL A 195 39.85 -21.66 -18.75
C VAL A 195 39.23 -22.45 -17.59
N PHE A 196 37.92 -22.37 -17.42
CA PHE A 196 37.25 -22.89 -16.21
C PHE A 196 35.85 -23.41 -16.49
N THR A 197 35.54 -24.58 -15.92
CA THR A 197 34.19 -25.16 -15.88
C THR A 197 33.73 -25.30 -14.43
N LEU A 198 32.64 -24.63 -14.07
CA LEU A 198 32.12 -24.73 -12.71
C LEU A 198 31.52 -26.12 -12.43
N PRO A 199 31.78 -26.69 -11.24
CA PRO A 199 30.99 -27.79 -10.71
C PRO A 199 29.49 -27.43 -10.68
N ALA A 200 28.63 -28.42 -10.92
CA ALA A 200 27.18 -28.23 -10.95
C ALA A 200 26.64 -27.63 -9.63
N SER A 201 27.22 -28.02 -8.49
CA SER A 201 26.86 -27.49 -7.16
C SER A 201 27.14 -26.00 -7.02
N ALA A 202 28.29 -25.52 -7.48
CA ALA A 202 28.66 -24.10 -7.43
C ALA A 202 27.73 -23.24 -8.32
N SER A 203 27.33 -23.77 -9.47
CA SER A 203 26.35 -23.12 -10.36
C SER A 203 24.98 -22.95 -9.67
N GLY A 204 24.55 -23.96 -8.90
CA GLY A 204 23.30 -23.90 -8.12
C GLY A 204 23.33 -22.84 -7.02
N VAL A 205 24.43 -22.77 -6.25
CA VAL A 205 24.61 -21.76 -5.19
C VAL A 205 24.62 -20.34 -5.76
N LEU A 206 25.30 -20.12 -6.87
CA LEU A 206 25.32 -18.82 -7.54
C LEU A 206 23.95 -18.41 -8.09
N GLY A 207 23.11 -19.38 -8.45
CA GLY A 207 21.72 -19.14 -8.85
C GLY A 207 20.81 -18.69 -7.71
N LEU A 208 21.16 -18.98 -6.45
CA LEU A 208 20.38 -18.54 -5.28
C LEU A 208 20.55 -17.04 -5.00
N LEU A 209 21.73 -16.48 -5.28
CA LEU A 209 22.06 -15.09 -4.99
C LEU A 209 21.09 -14.07 -5.63
N PRO A 210 20.82 -14.11 -6.96
CA PRO A 210 19.86 -13.19 -7.58
C PRO A 210 18.41 -13.46 -7.14
N LEU A 211 18.09 -14.69 -6.76
CA LEU A 211 16.76 -15.08 -6.29
C LEU A 211 16.47 -14.54 -4.89
N ILE A 212 17.43 -14.64 -3.97
CA ILE A 212 17.36 -13.99 -2.65
C ILE A 212 17.32 -12.46 -2.83
N GLY A 213 18.16 -11.92 -3.71
CA GLY A 213 18.19 -10.49 -4.01
C GLY A 213 16.87 -9.97 -4.55
N GLY A 214 16.24 -10.70 -5.48
CA GLY A 214 14.92 -10.41 -6.02
C GLY A 214 13.82 -10.41 -4.96
N LEU A 215 13.85 -11.37 -4.03
CA LEU A 215 12.88 -11.46 -2.94
C LEU A 215 13.01 -10.26 -1.98
N ILE A 216 14.23 -9.93 -1.56
CA ILE A 216 14.52 -8.75 -0.73
C ILE A 216 14.09 -7.48 -1.47
N PHE A 217 14.38 -7.37 -2.77
CA PHE A 217 14.02 -6.22 -3.59
C PHE A 217 12.50 -5.99 -3.64
N VAL A 218 11.72 -7.03 -3.93
CA VAL A 218 10.25 -6.96 -3.97
C VAL A 218 9.66 -6.62 -2.61
N ILE A 219 10.19 -7.20 -1.52
CA ILE A 219 9.79 -6.85 -0.15
C ILE A 219 10.01 -5.36 0.11
N GLY A 220 11.18 -4.82 -0.27
CA GLY A 220 11.48 -3.40 -0.12
C GLY A 220 10.50 -2.48 -0.86
N LEU A 221 10.10 -2.86 -2.08
CA LEU A 221 9.10 -2.11 -2.85
C LEU A 221 7.68 -2.16 -2.25
N LEU A 222 7.31 -3.29 -1.65
CA LEU A 222 5.97 -3.49 -1.07
C LEU A 222 5.85 -2.94 0.36
N TYR A 223 6.94 -2.88 1.11
CA TYR A 223 7.00 -2.44 2.51
C TYR A 223 6.33 -1.08 2.80
N PRO A 224 6.64 0.02 2.09
CA PRO A 224 6.01 1.31 2.40
C PRO A 224 4.49 1.28 2.15
N ALA A 225 4.04 0.54 1.13
CA ALA A 225 2.63 0.42 0.80
C ALA A 225 1.86 -0.41 1.84
N THR A 226 2.45 -1.51 2.33
CA THR A 226 1.88 -2.32 3.42
C THR A 226 1.80 -1.54 4.71
N MET A 227 2.84 -0.79 5.07
CA MET A 227 2.84 0.00 6.30
C MET A 227 1.83 1.15 6.26
N MET A 228 1.66 1.84 5.13
CA MET A 228 0.63 2.87 4.99
C MET A 228 -0.77 2.28 5.12
N ARG A 229 -1.03 1.11 4.52
CA ARG A 229 -2.33 0.43 4.68
C ARG A 229 -2.55 -0.09 6.09
N ALA A 230 -1.53 -0.67 6.73
CA ALA A 230 -1.62 -1.10 8.12
C ALA A 230 -1.93 0.07 9.06
N ALA A 231 -1.33 1.24 8.82
CA ALA A 231 -1.65 2.47 9.54
C ALA A 231 -3.10 2.93 9.28
N ALA A 232 -3.57 2.88 8.04
CA ALA A 232 -4.96 3.22 7.70
C ALA A 232 -5.97 2.24 8.32
N VAL A 233 -5.68 0.94 8.31
CA VAL A 233 -6.51 -0.09 8.95
C VAL A 233 -6.51 0.09 10.47
N ARG A 234 -5.37 0.40 11.07
CA ARG A 234 -5.27 0.71 12.51
C ARG A 234 -6.09 1.95 12.86
N ALA A 235 -6.00 3.02 12.07
CA ALA A 235 -6.79 4.23 12.26
C ALA A 235 -8.29 3.93 12.12
N TRP A 236 -8.68 3.14 11.11
CA TRP A 236 -10.05 2.69 10.92
C TRP A 236 -10.56 1.89 12.13
N TYR A 237 -9.77 0.95 12.65
CA TYR A 237 -10.11 0.17 13.82
C TYR A 237 -10.26 1.05 15.07
N GLN A 238 -9.33 1.99 15.27
CA GLN A 238 -9.41 2.97 16.37
C GLN A 238 -10.68 3.81 16.25
N HIS A 239 -10.99 4.37 15.08
CA HIS A 239 -12.21 5.15 14.86
C HIS A 239 -13.48 4.32 15.07
N GLY A 240 -13.48 3.05 14.68
CA GLY A 240 -14.59 2.13 14.92
C GLY A 240 -14.76 1.74 16.40
N ARG A 241 -13.67 1.70 17.16
CA ARG A 241 -13.71 1.53 18.63
C ARG A 241 -14.24 2.79 19.30
N ASP A 242 -13.72 3.96 18.94
CA ASP A 242 -14.17 5.26 19.48
C ASP A 242 -15.67 5.47 19.21
N TYR A 243 -16.12 5.21 17.98
CA TYR A 243 -17.53 5.33 17.60
C TYR A 243 -18.45 4.48 18.48
N ARG A 244 -18.03 3.25 18.80
CA ARG A 244 -18.77 2.35 19.71
C ARG A 244 -18.71 2.81 21.15
N ARG A 245 -17.56 3.30 21.62
CA ARG A 245 -17.40 3.84 22.99
C ARG A 245 -18.22 5.10 23.24
N LEU A 246 -18.49 5.89 22.20
CA LEU A 246 -19.37 7.06 22.27
C LEU A 246 -20.87 6.70 22.29
N ALA A 247 -21.25 5.42 22.10
CA ALA A 247 -22.66 5.04 22.04
C ALA A 247 -23.44 5.35 23.33
N PRO A 248 -22.97 5.03 24.55
CA PRO A 248 -23.72 5.27 25.78
C PRO A 248 -24.10 6.75 25.99
N LEU A 249 -23.15 7.67 25.75
CA LEU A 249 -23.42 9.11 25.82
C LEU A 249 -24.35 9.56 24.70
N SER A 250 -24.11 9.10 23.47
CA SER A 250 -24.94 9.42 22.30
C SER A 250 -26.39 9.00 22.52
N ASP A 251 -26.62 7.78 23.02
CA ASP A 251 -27.95 7.21 23.18
C ASP A 251 -28.73 7.92 24.30
N ALA A 252 -28.06 8.27 25.41
CA ALA A 252 -28.66 9.05 26.50
C ALA A 252 -29.04 10.48 26.06
N LEU A 253 -28.17 11.16 25.30
CA LEU A 253 -28.46 12.49 24.76
C LEU A 253 -29.56 12.44 23.70
N TYR A 254 -29.57 11.41 22.84
CA TYR A 254 -30.60 11.26 21.82
C TYR A 254 -31.99 10.97 22.38
N ALA A 255 -32.08 10.25 23.49
CA ALA A 255 -33.35 10.05 24.17
C ALA A 255 -33.97 11.38 24.63
N ALA A 256 -33.15 12.38 24.99
CA ALA A 256 -33.61 13.69 25.45
C ALA A 256 -33.71 14.77 24.34
N TYR A 257 -32.95 14.62 23.25
CA TYR A 257 -32.89 15.56 22.12
C TYR A 257 -32.97 14.82 20.77
N PRO A 258 -34.11 14.20 20.43
CA PRO A 258 -34.26 13.49 19.16
C PRO A 258 -34.09 14.42 17.93
N GLU A 259 -34.41 15.71 18.07
CA GLU A 259 -34.27 16.72 17.03
C GLU A 259 -32.82 17.08 16.69
N LEU A 260 -31.87 16.76 17.58
CA LEU A 260 -30.44 16.94 17.32
C LEU A 260 -29.82 15.78 16.55
N ALA A 261 -30.57 14.70 16.35
CA ALA A 261 -30.18 13.75 15.33
C ALA A 261 -30.28 14.51 14.02
N LEU A 262 -29.13 14.92 13.47
CA LEU A 262 -29.05 15.31 12.07
C LEU A 262 -29.85 14.22 11.36
N SER A 263 -30.96 14.56 10.73
CA SER A 263 -31.77 13.54 10.11
C SER A 263 -30.89 12.88 9.04
N ARG A 264 -31.05 11.58 8.87
CA ARG A 264 -30.50 10.90 7.70
C ARG A 264 -31.14 11.66 6.53
N VAL A 265 -30.39 12.51 5.80
CA VAL A 265 -30.89 13.02 4.51
C VAL A 265 -31.34 11.76 3.77
N PRO A 266 -32.64 11.57 3.53
CA PRO A 266 -33.08 10.43 2.79
C PRO A 266 -32.54 10.65 1.38
N SER A 267 -31.44 9.98 1.03
CA SER A 267 -31.08 9.78 -0.38
C SER A 267 -32.14 8.96 -1.13
N ALA A 268 -33.22 8.58 -0.44
CA ALA A 268 -34.43 7.96 -0.94
C ALA A 268 -35.65 8.76 -0.44
N ALA A 269 -35.79 10.01 -0.87
CA ALA A 269 -37.13 10.43 -1.21
C ALA A 269 -37.52 9.60 -2.45
N PRO A 270 -38.70 8.97 -2.50
CA PRO A 270 -39.20 8.44 -3.75
C PRO A 270 -39.29 9.62 -4.71
N ALA A 271 -38.41 9.64 -5.71
CA ALA A 271 -38.58 10.54 -6.83
C ALA A 271 -39.99 10.33 -7.36
N PRO A 272 -40.74 11.40 -7.71
CA PRO A 272 -41.93 11.24 -8.53
C PRO A 272 -41.54 10.36 -9.71
N GLN A 273 -42.37 9.37 -10.04
CA GLN A 273 -42.23 8.60 -11.28
C GLN A 273 -42.34 9.56 -12.46
N THR A 274 -41.21 10.14 -12.84
CA THR A 274 -40.99 10.63 -14.19
C THR A 274 -40.24 9.53 -14.89
N ASP A 275 -40.98 8.80 -15.73
CA ASP A 275 -40.43 8.00 -16.79
C ASP A 275 -39.39 8.82 -17.58
N GLU A 276 -38.42 8.12 -18.15
CA GLU A 276 -37.41 8.65 -19.09
C GLU A 276 -36.13 9.25 -18.47
N THR A 277 -35.23 8.37 -18.02
CA THR A 277 -33.85 8.21 -18.54
C THR A 277 -32.99 7.34 -17.61
N PRO A 278 -32.34 6.26 -18.09
CA PRO A 278 -31.44 5.44 -17.28
C PRO A 278 -30.09 6.14 -17.10
N SER A 279 -29.98 7.04 -16.12
CA SER A 279 -28.71 7.65 -15.74
C SER A 279 -27.91 6.72 -14.82
N ALA A 280 -26.73 6.33 -15.30
CA ALA A 280 -25.79 5.36 -14.74
C ALA A 280 -25.09 5.79 -13.43
N HIS A 281 -25.75 6.53 -12.53
CA HIS A 281 -25.16 7.00 -11.26
C HIS A 281 -25.85 6.44 -10.01
N ARG A 282 -26.72 5.43 -10.17
CA ARG A 282 -27.42 4.76 -9.06
C ARG A 282 -26.67 3.52 -8.52
N VAL A 283 -25.33 3.55 -8.53
CA VAL A 283 -24.47 2.46 -8.02
C VAL A 283 -23.60 2.96 -6.88
N ALA A 284 -24.17 3.15 -5.68
CA ALA A 284 -23.33 3.36 -4.47
C ALA A 284 -23.99 3.08 -3.11
N ASP A 285 -25.24 2.62 -3.03
CA ASP A 285 -25.88 2.23 -1.76
C ASP A 285 -25.91 0.71 -1.54
N THR A 286 -24.94 0.00 -2.13
CA THR A 286 -24.65 -1.40 -1.82
C THR A 286 -24.01 -1.48 -0.43
N GLY A 287 -24.30 -2.52 0.36
CA GLY A 287 -23.88 -2.72 1.77
C GLY A 287 -22.38 -2.54 2.09
N TRP A 288 -21.54 -2.39 1.07
CA TRP A 288 -20.17 -1.87 1.15
C TRP A 288 -20.06 -0.49 1.79
N SER A 289 -21.09 0.37 1.76
CA SER A 289 -21.10 1.66 2.46
C SER A 289 -21.14 1.53 3.99
N ARG A 290 -21.62 0.39 4.51
CA ARG A 290 -21.61 0.07 5.96
C ARG A 290 -20.23 -0.38 6.45
N VAL A 291 -19.41 -0.95 5.56
CA VAL A 291 -18.05 -1.44 5.87
C VAL A 291 -16.96 -0.51 5.30
N SER A 292 -17.35 0.53 4.55
CA SER A 292 -16.42 1.46 3.93
C SER A 292 -15.60 2.21 4.98
N PRO A 293 -14.26 2.24 4.85
CA PRO A 293 -13.40 2.96 5.78
C PRO A 293 -13.69 4.47 5.81
N PHE A 294 -14.22 5.03 4.72
CA PHE A 294 -14.66 6.42 4.67
C PHE A 294 -15.99 6.65 5.40
N GLY A 295 -16.85 5.62 5.45
CA GLY A 295 -18.13 5.66 6.15
C GLY A 295 -17.97 5.77 7.66
N ILE A 296 -17.03 5.02 8.25
CA ILE A 296 -16.83 5.05 9.71
C ILE A 296 -16.26 6.38 10.18
N ASN A 297 -15.34 6.98 9.42
CA ASN A 297 -14.77 8.27 9.76
C ASN A 297 -15.85 9.36 9.76
N ARG A 298 -16.65 9.42 8.69
CA ARG A 298 -17.78 10.35 8.60
C ARG A 298 -18.80 10.15 9.72
N ARG A 299 -19.16 8.89 10.04
CA ARG A 299 -20.09 8.57 11.14
C ARG A 299 -19.54 8.96 12.51
N ARG A 300 -18.25 8.72 12.76
CA ARG A 300 -17.57 9.13 13.99
C ARG A 300 -17.60 10.65 14.14
N TYR A 301 -17.17 11.39 13.13
CA TYR A 301 -17.18 12.85 13.15
C TYR A 301 -18.58 13.42 13.35
N ARG A 302 -19.57 12.89 12.64
CA ARG A 302 -20.96 13.29 12.80
C ARG A 302 -21.47 13.07 14.23
N ARG A 303 -21.26 11.88 14.79
CA ARG A 303 -21.64 11.57 16.18
C ARG A 303 -20.98 12.51 17.19
N ILE A 304 -19.72 12.89 16.97
CA ILE A 304 -19.01 13.84 17.83
C ILE A 304 -19.69 15.22 17.80
N ILE A 305 -20.06 15.72 16.61
CA ILE A 305 -20.76 17.00 16.46
C ILE A 305 -22.12 16.94 17.15
N GLU A 306 -22.91 15.89 16.89
CA GLU A 306 -24.24 15.68 17.49
C GLU A 306 -24.17 15.64 19.03
N ILE A 307 -23.18 14.93 19.60
CA ILE A 307 -22.92 14.92 21.05
C ILE A 307 -22.58 16.32 21.54
N ARG A 308 -21.72 17.06 20.83
CA ARG A 308 -21.30 18.40 21.26
C ARG A 308 -22.48 19.38 21.27
N ASP A 309 -23.30 19.36 20.23
CA ASP A 309 -24.48 20.22 20.12
C ASP A 309 -25.49 19.88 21.23
N ALA A 310 -25.67 18.60 21.55
CA ALA A 310 -26.52 18.18 22.66
C ALA A 310 -25.96 18.58 24.02
N LEU A 311 -24.64 18.49 24.22
CA LEU A 311 -23.98 18.96 25.44
C LEU A 311 -24.12 20.48 25.62
N VAL A 312 -24.04 21.25 24.55
CA VAL A 312 -24.29 22.69 24.57
C VAL A 312 -25.75 22.98 24.95
N LYS A 313 -26.72 22.22 24.42
CA LYS A 313 -28.14 22.42 24.77
C LYS A 313 -28.52 21.98 26.19
N ILE A 314 -27.82 21.01 26.79
CA ILE A 314 -28.09 20.55 28.16
C ILE A 314 -27.30 21.33 29.21
N SER A 315 -26.26 22.09 28.82
CA SER A 315 -25.46 22.90 29.75
C SER A 315 -26.26 23.80 30.70
N PRO A 316 -27.37 24.45 30.28
CA PRO A 316 -28.12 25.35 31.18
C PRO A 316 -28.82 24.60 32.33
N TYR A 317 -29.02 23.28 32.18
CA TYR A 317 -29.55 22.43 33.25
C TYR A 317 -28.49 22.05 34.29
N LEU A 318 -27.21 22.05 33.92
CA LEU A 318 -26.12 21.60 34.81
C LEU A 318 -25.74 22.59 35.92
N GLY A 319 -26.27 23.82 35.84
CA GLY A 319 -25.97 24.91 36.78
C GLY A 319 -24.58 25.51 36.59
N ASP A 320 -24.23 26.44 37.48
CA ASP A 320 -22.95 27.14 37.42
C ASP A 320 -21.81 26.20 37.87
N ASN A 321 -20.67 26.27 37.15
CA ASN A 321 -19.48 25.47 37.40
C ASN A 321 -19.70 23.94 37.28
N PRO A 322 -19.83 23.42 36.04
CA PRO A 322 -19.83 21.98 35.81
C PRO A 322 -18.49 21.38 36.25
N PRO A 323 -18.50 20.17 36.86
CA PRO A 323 -17.29 19.54 37.35
C PRO A 323 -16.41 19.11 36.18
N THR A 324 -15.09 19.24 36.34
CA THR A 324 -14.10 18.81 35.36
C THR A 324 -13.89 17.29 35.39
N ASP A 325 -14.17 16.64 36.53
CA ASP A 325 -14.08 15.18 36.65
C ASP A 325 -15.16 14.49 35.79
N PRO A 326 -14.79 13.59 34.86
CA PRO A 326 -15.75 12.92 33.98
C PRO A 326 -16.83 12.12 34.70
N THR A 327 -16.55 11.59 35.90
CA THR A 327 -17.52 10.79 36.67
C THR A 327 -18.58 11.68 37.31
N ALA A 328 -18.14 12.72 38.02
CA ALA A 328 -19.04 13.74 38.56
C ALA A 328 -19.86 14.43 37.47
N LEU A 329 -19.25 14.69 36.30
CA LEU A 329 -19.96 15.27 35.15
C LEU A 329 -21.01 14.31 34.59
N ALA A 330 -20.71 13.01 34.49
CA ALA A 330 -21.68 12.01 34.04
C ALA A 330 -22.89 11.90 34.98
N GLU A 331 -22.66 11.95 36.29
CA GLU A 331 -23.74 11.92 37.29
C GLU A 331 -24.64 13.16 37.17
N ARG A 332 -24.05 14.36 37.14
CA ARG A 332 -24.83 15.60 36.95
C ARG A 332 -25.53 15.64 35.60
N LEU A 333 -24.91 15.11 34.54
CA LEU A 333 -25.52 15.05 33.22
C LEU A 333 -26.75 14.15 33.21
N ARG A 334 -26.72 13.00 33.90
CA ARG A 334 -27.92 12.16 34.04
C ARG A 334 -29.03 12.86 34.79
N ASP A 335 -28.71 13.52 35.90
CA ASP A 335 -29.71 14.27 36.66
C ASP A 335 -30.33 15.39 35.80
N ALA A 336 -29.50 16.15 35.07
CA ALA A 336 -29.96 17.15 34.11
C ALA A 336 -30.87 16.55 33.03
N LEU A 337 -30.52 15.40 32.47
CA LEU A 337 -31.35 14.71 31.48
C LEU A 337 -32.68 14.23 32.08
N ALA A 338 -32.69 13.77 33.34
CA ALA A 338 -33.89 13.34 34.05
C ALA A 338 -34.81 14.51 34.42
N ARG A 339 -34.26 15.67 34.80
CA ARG A 339 -35.02 16.90 35.03
C ARG A 339 -35.68 17.40 33.76
N ARG A 340 -34.92 17.43 32.67
CA ARG A 340 -35.43 17.79 31.34
C ARG A 340 -36.55 16.85 30.89
N SER A 341 -36.42 15.53 31.09
CA SER A 341 -37.48 14.60 30.68
C SER A 341 -38.77 14.76 31.48
N ARG A 342 -38.71 15.34 32.69
CA ARG A 342 -39.87 15.77 33.48
C ARG A 342 -40.44 17.14 33.06
N GLY A 343 -39.84 17.81 32.08
CA GLY A 343 -40.26 19.13 31.60
C GLY A 343 -39.88 20.29 32.52
N GLU A 344 -38.90 20.10 33.41
CA GLU A 344 -38.41 21.17 34.27
C GLU A 344 -37.71 22.28 33.46
N GLU A 345 -37.82 23.52 33.93
CA GLU A 345 -37.12 24.66 33.33
C GLU A 345 -35.62 24.66 33.69
N PRO A 346 -34.75 25.16 32.79
CA PRO A 346 -33.32 25.24 33.06
C PRO A 346 -33.03 26.18 34.24
N HIS A 347 -31.99 25.86 35.01
CA HIS A 347 -31.61 26.61 36.22
C HIS A 347 -30.92 27.95 35.91
N ASN A 348 -30.34 28.07 34.71
CA ASN A 348 -29.65 29.25 34.23
C ASN A 348 -29.94 29.40 32.72
N GLU A 349 -29.85 30.61 32.17
CA GLU A 349 -29.88 30.87 30.72
C GLU A 349 -28.48 30.76 30.08
N THR A 350 -27.43 30.69 30.89
CA THR A 350 -26.05 30.73 30.42
C THR A 350 -25.63 29.39 29.81
N VAL A 351 -25.17 29.45 28.56
CA VAL A 351 -24.64 28.29 27.82
C VAL A 351 -23.14 28.18 28.07
N SER A 352 -22.67 27.02 28.56
CA SER A 352 -21.26 26.76 28.84
C SER A 352 -20.80 25.48 28.13
N PRO A 353 -19.66 25.51 27.41
CA PRO A 353 -19.14 24.32 26.75
C PRO A 353 -18.68 23.26 27.77
N LEU A 354 -19.23 22.05 27.65
CA LEU A 354 -18.92 20.92 28.53
C LEU A 354 -17.83 20.02 27.95
N ALA A 355 -17.09 19.34 28.84
CA ALA A 355 -16.06 18.36 28.49
C ALA A 355 -14.94 18.92 27.57
N LEU A 356 -14.56 20.19 27.77
CA LEU A 356 -13.38 20.75 27.14
C LEU A 356 -12.12 20.25 27.87
N PRO A 357 -11.11 19.77 27.15
CA PRO A 357 -9.83 19.41 27.74
C PRO A 357 -9.04 20.66 28.18
N ASP A 358 -8.25 20.54 29.24
CA ASP A 358 -7.31 21.59 29.67
C ASP A 358 -6.24 21.89 28.62
N GLN A 359 -5.92 20.90 27.76
CA GLN A 359 -5.01 21.05 26.64
C GLN A 359 -5.76 21.16 25.33
N GLY A 360 -5.48 22.20 24.55
CA GLY A 360 -6.09 22.40 23.23
C GLY A 360 -5.74 21.28 22.24
N GLY A 361 -6.68 20.98 21.34
CA GLY A 361 -6.47 20.09 20.19
C GLY A 361 -7.56 19.04 20.01
N THR A 362 -7.85 18.73 18.74
CA THR A 362 -8.98 17.85 18.36
C THR A 362 -8.90 16.46 18.99
N ARG A 363 -7.70 15.93 19.27
CA ARG A 363 -7.59 14.61 19.91
C ARG A 363 -7.92 14.65 21.41
N ALA A 364 -7.49 15.69 22.12
CA ALA A 364 -7.80 15.87 23.52
C ALA A 364 -9.32 16.03 23.73
N GLU A 365 -10.00 16.73 22.82
CA GLU A 365 -11.46 16.88 22.83
C GLU A 365 -12.17 15.53 22.69
N VAL A 366 -11.73 14.69 21.74
CA VAL A 366 -12.33 13.36 21.58
C VAL A 366 -12.05 12.48 22.80
N ASP A 367 -10.85 12.54 23.36
CA ASP A 367 -10.50 11.75 24.54
C ASP A 367 -11.34 12.18 25.77
N ALA A 368 -11.65 13.47 25.94
CA ALA A 368 -12.57 13.96 26.98
C ALA A 368 -14.01 13.45 26.79
N LEU A 369 -14.53 13.48 25.56
CA LEU A 369 -15.86 12.91 25.25
C LEU A 369 -15.91 11.39 25.46
N LEU A 370 -14.82 10.68 25.14
CA LEU A 370 -14.71 9.25 25.40
C LEU A 370 -14.71 8.96 26.91
N ALA A 371 -13.98 9.76 27.71
CA ALA A 371 -13.96 9.62 29.16
C ALA A 371 -15.34 9.84 29.77
N LEU A 372 -16.05 10.88 29.34
CA LEU A 372 -17.44 11.15 29.76
C LEU A 372 -18.39 10.01 29.35
N SER A 373 -18.26 9.50 28.12
CA SER A 373 -19.09 8.38 27.65
C SER A 373 -18.82 7.08 28.42
N ASP A 374 -17.56 6.78 28.74
CA ASP A 374 -17.22 5.63 29.58
C ASP A 374 -17.70 5.79 31.02
N ALA A 375 -17.71 7.02 31.56
CA ALA A 375 -18.30 7.32 32.86
C ALA A 375 -19.82 7.12 32.83
N MET A 376 -20.49 7.62 31.79
CA MET A 376 -21.91 7.38 31.52
C MET A 376 -22.26 5.89 31.36
N ALA A 377 -21.34 5.08 30.84
CA ALA A 377 -21.55 3.64 30.75
C ALA A 377 -21.40 2.92 32.10
N ARG A 378 -20.54 3.43 32.99
CA ARG A 378 -20.20 2.81 34.28
C ARG A 378 -21.23 3.10 35.37
N THR A 379 -21.75 4.32 35.41
CA THR A 379 -22.74 4.74 36.40
C THR A 379 -24.19 4.48 35.96
N ALA A 380 -24.39 3.77 34.83
CA ALA A 380 -25.73 3.33 34.43
C ALA A 380 -26.23 2.25 35.40
N PRO A 381 -27.48 2.35 35.91
CA PRO A 381 -28.02 1.39 36.86
C PRO A 381 -28.00 -0.02 36.26
N LYS A 382 -27.58 -1.00 37.07
CA LYS A 382 -27.31 -2.39 36.65
C LYS A 382 -28.57 -3.19 36.24
N GLY A 383 -29.72 -2.55 36.09
CA GLY A 383 -31.05 -3.17 36.04
C GLY A 383 -31.70 -3.29 34.66
N ASP A 384 -31.06 -2.83 33.58
CA ASP A 384 -31.68 -2.78 32.24
C ASP A 384 -30.73 -3.27 31.12
N ARG A 385 -29.95 -4.34 31.38
CA ARG A 385 -29.13 -5.01 30.35
C ARG A 385 -29.64 -6.39 30.01
#